data_AF-A0A699HS61-F1
#
_entry.id   AF-A0A699HS61-F1
#
_cell.length_a   1.000
_cell.length_b   1.000
_cell.length_c   1.000
_cell.angle_alpha   90.00
_cell.angle_beta   90.00
_cell.angle_gamma   90.00
#
_symmetry.space_group_name_H-M   'P 1'
#
loop_
_entity.id
_entity.type
_entity.pdbx_description
1 polymer ?
#
loop_
_entity_poly.entity_id
_entity_poly.type
_entity_poly.pdbx_seq_one_letter_code
_entity_poly.pdbx_strand_id
1 'polypeptide(L)'
;MATNPNDVRLTVLMALQEAHDEEACLKEQMLSLMHLFTDKFTNRRPEINRLMTLPDHPLIEYGRYALRCMTVADMRNASYLKMARDELLRSMEEKRELIKNYKEM
;
A
#
# COMPACT_ATOMS: atom_id res chain seq x y z
N MET A 1 22.64 -8.01 29.87
CA MET A 1 23.32 -8.11 28.56
C MET A 1 23.38 -9.60 28.21
N ALA A 2 23.04 -9.97 26.97
CA ALA A 2 23.12 -11.36 26.52
C ALA A 2 24.57 -11.86 26.65
N THR A 3 24.81 -12.87 27.47
CA THR A 3 26.15 -13.38 27.78
C THR A 3 26.49 -14.64 26.99
N ASN A 4 25.52 -15.27 26.31
CA ASN A 4 25.75 -16.43 25.45
C ASN A 4 25.16 -16.22 24.03
N PRO A 5 25.68 -16.94 23.00
CA PRO A 5 25.20 -16.83 21.62
C PRO A 5 23.73 -17.21 21.40
N ASN A 6 23.17 -18.16 22.15
CA ASN A 6 21.75 -18.52 22.14
C ASN A 6 20.85 -17.37 22.64
N ASP A 7 21.28 -16.60 23.63
CA ASP A 7 20.50 -15.45 24.12
C ASP A 7 20.41 -14.36 23.04
N VAL A 8 21.51 -14.14 22.31
CA VAL A 8 21.53 -13.25 21.14
C VAL A 8 20.64 -13.80 20.03
N ARG A 9 20.72 -15.11 19.72
CA ARG A 9 19.87 -15.78 18.72
C ARG A 9 18.38 -15.59 19.02
N LEU A 10 17.98 -15.82 20.27
CA LEU A 10 16.59 -15.63 20.71
C LEU A 10 16.13 -14.18 20.62
N THR A 11 17.00 -13.23 21.01
CA THR A 11 16.70 -11.80 20.92
C THR A 11 16.48 -11.37 19.47
N VAL A 12 17.34 -11.82 18.54
CA VAL A 12 17.19 -11.53 17.10
C VAL A 12 15.91 -12.17 16.55
N LEU A 13 15.62 -13.41 16.92
CA LEU A 13 14.42 -14.12 16.48
C LEU A 13 13.14 -13.40 16.94
N MET A 14 13.10 -12.92 18.19
CA MET A 14 11.98 -12.12 18.70
C MET A 14 11.80 -10.82 17.91
N ALA A 15 12.90 -10.08 17.68
CA ALA A 15 12.85 -8.83 16.92
C ALA A 15 12.41 -9.05 15.46
N LEU A 16 12.85 -10.13 14.82
CA LEU A 16 12.41 -10.48 13.47
C LEU A 16 10.92 -10.85 13.42
N GLN A 17 10.42 -11.58 14.42
CA GLN A 17 9.01 -11.94 14.50
C GLN A 17 8.13 -10.71 14.71
N GLU A 18 8.52 -9.82 15.62
CA GLU A 18 7.82 -8.55 15.86
C GLU A 18 7.77 -7.69 14.60
N ALA A 19 8.91 -7.49 13.93
CA ALA A 19 8.97 -6.74 12.67
C ALA A 19 8.11 -7.37 11.56
N HIS A 20 8.09 -8.71 11.47
CA HIS A 20 7.25 -9.42 10.50
C HIS A 20 5.75 -9.22 10.79
N ASP A 21 5.35 -9.22 12.06
CA ASP A 21 3.96 -9.02 12.47
C ASP A 21 3.50 -7.57 12.23
N GLU A 22 4.37 -6.59 12.47
CA GLU A 22 4.14 -5.18 12.10
C GLU A 22 3.95 -5.00 10.59
N GLU A 23 4.81 -5.63 9.78
CA GLU A 23 4.70 -5.60 8.32
C GLU A 23 3.41 -6.26 7.82
N ALA A 24 2.96 -7.34 8.48
CA ALA A 24 1.68 -7.98 8.17
C ALA A 24 0.49 -7.02 8.41
N CYS A 25 0.52 -6.25 9.51
CA CYS A 25 -0.48 -5.22 9.78
C CYS A 25 -0.46 -4.12 8.71
N LEU A 26 0.73 -3.61 8.36
CA LEU A 26 0.90 -2.59 7.33
C LEU A 26 0.36 -3.06 5.97
N LYS A 27 0.60 -4.32 5.60
CA LYS A 27 0.12 -4.93 4.36
C LYS A 27 -1.42 -4.84 4.25
N GLU A 28 -2.15 -5.12 5.32
CA GLU A 28 -3.62 -5.05 5.34
C GLU A 28 -4.12 -3.59 5.27
N GLN A 29 -3.41 -2.65 5.91
CA GLN A 29 -3.73 -1.22 5.82
C GLN A 29 -3.54 -0.71 4.39
N MET A 30 -2.44 -1.09 3.72
CA MET A 30 -2.17 -0.72 2.34
C MET A 30 -3.21 -1.32 1.38
N LEU A 31 -3.62 -2.57 1.59
CA LEU A 31 -4.69 -3.20 0.81
C LEU A 31 -6.01 -2.43 0.95
N SER A 32 -6.37 -2.05 2.17
CA SER A 32 -7.57 -1.24 2.44
C SER A 32 -7.52 0.11 1.73
N LEU A 33 -6.36 0.78 1.73
CA LEU A 33 -6.17 2.04 1.00
C LEU A 33 -6.28 1.84 -0.52
N MET A 34 -5.72 0.77 -1.07
CA MET A 34 -5.84 0.45 -2.50
C MET A 34 -7.30 0.24 -2.92
N HIS A 35 -8.09 -0.46 -2.10
CA HIS A 35 -9.53 -0.62 -2.32
C HIS A 35 -10.25 0.74 -2.30
N LEU A 36 -9.96 1.59 -1.31
CA LEU A 36 -10.54 2.94 -1.23
C LEU A 36 -10.30 3.77 -2.50
N PHE A 37 -9.09 3.74 -3.07
CA PHE A 37 -8.80 4.47 -4.30
C PHE A 37 -9.54 3.87 -5.52
N THR A 38 -9.67 2.54 -5.56
CA THR A 38 -10.42 1.84 -6.61
C THR A 38 -11.91 2.18 -6.56
N ASP A 39 -12.49 2.24 -5.35
CA ASP A 39 -13.89 2.60 -5.14
C ASP A 39 -14.16 4.05 -5.49
N LYS A 40 -13.29 4.98 -5.08
CA LYS A 40 -13.38 6.39 -5.48
C LYS A 40 -13.40 6.57 -6.99
N PHE A 41 -12.54 5.83 -7.71
CA PHE A 41 -12.52 5.87 -9.17
C PHE A 41 -13.84 5.35 -9.76
N THR A 42 -14.31 4.21 -9.28
CA THR A 42 -15.57 3.59 -9.74
C THR A 42 -16.76 4.50 -9.52
N ASN A 43 -16.84 5.14 -8.34
CA ASN A 43 -17.94 6.03 -7.96
C ASN A 43 -17.96 7.35 -8.74
N ARG A 44 -16.80 7.83 -9.23
CA ARG A 44 -16.72 9.05 -10.05
C ARG A 44 -17.08 8.81 -11.53
N ARG A 45 -17.03 7.57 -12.00
CA ARG A 45 -17.28 7.24 -13.41
C ARG A 45 -18.63 7.77 -13.95
N PRO A 46 -19.77 7.67 -13.21
CA PRO A 46 -21.04 8.24 -13.66
C PRO A 46 -21.01 9.76 -13.81
N GLU A 47 -20.33 10.45 -12.89
CA GLU A 47 -20.22 11.91 -12.89
C GLU A 47 -19.32 12.41 -14.04
N ILE A 48 -18.22 11.70 -14.31
CA ILE A 48 -17.39 11.92 -15.50
C ILE A 48 -18.23 11.77 -16.76
N ASN A 49 -18.98 10.66 -16.89
CA ASN A 49 -19.81 10.42 -18.06
C ASN A 49 -20.85 11.54 -18.26
N ARG A 50 -21.49 11.98 -17.17
CA ARG A 50 -22.47 13.08 -17.22
C ARG A 50 -21.84 14.40 -17.68
N LEU A 51 -20.64 14.74 -17.20
CA LEU A 51 -19.97 15.99 -17.60
C LEU A 51 -19.49 15.97 -19.05
N MET A 52 -19.20 14.79 -19.61
CA MET A 52 -18.79 14.63 -21.00
C MET A 52 -19.96 14.74 -21.99
N THR A 53 -21.22 14.63 -21.54
CA THR A 53 -22.40 14.78 -22.40
C THR A 53 -23.00 16.19 -22.38
N LEU A 54 -22.52 17.08 -21.51
CA LEU A 54 -23.02 18.45 -21.42
C LEU A 54 -22.35 19.36 -22.47
N PRO A 55 -23.08 20.37 -22.99
CA PRO A 55 -22.55 21.32 -23.95
C PRO A 55 -21.43 22.17 -23.34
N ASP A 56 -20.61 22.78 -24.19
CA ASP A 56 -19.48 23.57 -23.73
C ASP A 56 -19.92 24.81 -22.95
N HIS A 57 -19.32 24.96 -21.78
CA HIS A 57 -19.52 26.07 -20.86
C HIS A 57 -18.28 26.17 -19.96
N PRO A 58 -17.79 27.37 -19.62
CA PRO A 58 -16.59 27.52 -18.78
C PRO A 58 -16.64 26.74 -17.46
N LEU A 59 -17.80 26.69 -16.81
CA LEU A 59 -17.99 25.89 -15.59
C LEU A 59 -17.87 24.38 -15.84
N ILE A 60 -18.34 23.90 -16.98
CA ILE A 60 -18.26 22.48 -17.35
C ILE A 60 -16.83 22.11 -17.70
N GLU A 61 -16.10 22.98 -18.43
CA GLU A 61 -14.67 22.80 -18.70
C GLU A 61 -13.86 22.72 -17.41
N TYR A 62 -14.11 23.62 -16.46
CA TYR A 62 -13.46 23.56 -15.16
C TYR A 62 -13.80 22.27 -14.40
N GLY A 63 -15.06 21.82 -14.44
CA GLY A 63 -15.47 20.53 -13.86
C GLY A 63 -14.73 19.34 -14.48
N ARG A 64 -14.60 19.30 -15.81
CA ARG A 64 -13.81 18.28 -16.53
C ARG A 64 -12.34 18.31 -16.13
N TYR A 65 -11.76 19.52 -16.02
CA TYR A 65 -10.38 19.71 -15.58
C TYR A 65 -10.16 19.20 -14.14
N ALA A 66 -11.02 19.61 -13.20
CA ALA A 66 -10.92 19.21 -11.80
C ALA A 66 -11.00 17.68 -11.65
N LEU A 67 -11.96 17.03 -12.31
CA LEU A 67 -12.08 15.58 -12.29
C LEU A 67 -10.84 14.90 -12.88
N ARG A 68 -10.29 15.42 -13.98
CA ARG A 68 -9.05 14.88 -14.56
C ARG A 68 -7.89 14.98 -13.57
N CYS A 69 -7.70 16.12 -12.91
CA CYS A 69 -6.67 16.31 -11.89
C CYS A 69 -6.82 15.31 -10.75
N MET A 70 -8.04 15.13 -10.24
CA MET A 70 -8.33 14.19 -9.15
C MET A 70 -8.07 12.74 -9.56
N THR A 71 -8.48 12.34 -10.77
CA THR A 71 -8.20 11.00 -11.30
C THR A 71 -6.72 10.74 -11.46
N VAL A 72 -5.95 11.70 -11.97
CA VAL A 72 -4.48 11.58 -12.09
C VAL A 72 -3.83 11.43 -10.71
N ALA A 73 -4.27 12.21 -9.72
CA ALA A 73 -3.76 12.12 -8.36
C ALA A 73 -4.05 10.75 -7.73
N ASP A 74 -5.28 10.24 -7.87
CA ASP A 74 -5.67 8.93 -7.34
C ASP A 74 -4.89 7.79 -8.02
N MET A 75 -4.70 7.85 -9.35
CA MET A 75 -3.86 6.88 -10.07
C MET A 75 -2.42 6.88 -9.58
N ARG A 76 -1.83 8.07 -9.39
CA ARG A 76 -0.46 8.21 -8.87
C ARG A 76 -0.33 7.62 -7.47
N ASN A 77 -1.29 7.89 -6.57
CA ASN A 77 -1.31 7.32 -5.23
C ASN A 77 -1.44 5.80 -5.25
N ALA A 78 -2.32 5.26 -6.10
CA ALA A 78 -2.48 3.82 -6.28
C ALA A 78 -1.20 3.16 -6.80
N SER A 79 -0.48 3.79 -7.73
CA SER A 79 0.80 3.29 -8.22
C SER A 79 1.87 3.26 -7.12
N TYR A 80 1.98 4.31 -6.31
CA TYR A 80 2.93 4.33 -5.18
C TYR A 80 2.59 3.28 -4.12
N LEU A 81 1.32 3.13 -3.78
CA LEU A 81 0.87 2.09 -2.84
C LEU A 81 1.18 0.69 -3.35
N LYS A 82 0.99 0.44 -4.65
CA LYS A 82 1.35 -0.83 -5.26
C LYS A 82 2.86 -1.09 -5.12
N MET A 83 3.71 -0.13 -5.51
CA MET A 83 5.16 -0.28 -5.41
C MET A 83 5.62 -0.54 -3.97
N ALA A 84 5.09 0.22 -3.02
CA ALA A 84 5.44 0.08 -1.62
C ALA A 84 4.93 -1.27 -1.06
N ARG A 85 3.77 -1.77 -1.50
CA ARG A 85 3.27 -3.10 -1.14
C ARG A 85 4.16 -4.20 -1.72
N ASP A 86 4.62 -4.07 -2.96
CA ASP A 86 5.50 -5.06 -3.59
C ASP A 86 6.85 -5.15 -2.86
N GLU A 87 7.40 -4.02 -2.40
CA GLU A 87 8.60 -3.99 -1.56
C GLU A 87 8.35 -4.59 -0.18
N LEU A 88 7.22 -4.26 0.47
CA LEU A 88 6.82 -4.82 1.75
C LEU A 88 6.73 -6.36 1.68
N LEU A 89 6.12 -6.91 0.63
CA LEU A 89 6.01 -8.35 0.45
C LEU A 89 7.38 -9.03 0.27
N ARG A 90 8.32 -8.37 -0.41
CA ARG A 90 9.70 -8.86 -0.52
C ARG A 90 10.38 -8.90 0.85
N SER A 91 10.29 -7.79 1.59
CA SER A 91 10.84 -7.62 2.94
C SER A 91 10.29 -8.67 3.92
N MET A 92 9.00 -8.98 3.85
CA MET A 92 8.36 -10.01 4.67
C MET A 92 8.90 -11.42 4.36
N GLU A 93 9.07 -11.76 3.08
CA GLU A 93 9.60 -13.08 2.69
C GLU A 93 11.07 -13.23 3.10
N GLU A 94 11.88 -12.17 2.96
CA GLU A 94 13.27 -12.15 3.45
C GLU A 94 13.31 -12.40 4.96
N LYS A 95 12.48 -11.71 5.75
CA LYS A 95 12.41 -11.94 7.20
C LYS A 95 11.95 -13.34 7.55
N ARG A 96 10.99 -13.90 6.80
CA ARG A 96 10.50 -15.26 7.01
C ARG A 96 11.62 -16.29 6.85
N GLU A 97 12.45 -16.13 5.82
CA GLU A 97 13.63 -16.98 5.62
C GLU A 97 14.69 -16.77 6.73
N LEU A 98 14.93 -15.52 7.16
CA LEU A 98 15.81 -15.25 8.30
C LEU A 98 15.31 -15.94 9.58
N ILE A 99 14.02 -15.81 9.91
CA ILE A 99 13.41 -16.47 11.08
C ILE A 99 13.63 -17.98 11.03
N LYS A 100 13.46 -18.59 9.85
CA LYS A 100 13.70 -20.03 9.65
C LYS A 100 15.17 -20.37 9.92
N ASN A 101 16.11 -19.63 9.33
CA ASN A 101 17.54 -19.86 9.53
C ASN A 101 17.96 -19.73 11.00
N TYR A 102 17.46 -18.72 11.73
CA TYR A 102 17.74 -18.53 13.15
C TYR A 102 17.11 -19.60 14.06
N LYS A 103 16.06 -20.31 13.59
CA LYS A 103 15.48 -21.46 14.30
C LYS A 103 16.28 -22.74 14.10
N GLU A 104 16.94 -22.88 12.95
CA GLU A 104 17.70 -24.07 12.54
C GLU A 104 19.18 -24.04 12.97
N MET A 105 19.77 -22.85 13.15
CA MET A 105 21.07 -22.65 13.83
C MET A 105 21.03 -23.12 15.28
#